data_AF-A0A2A7RZB9-F1
#
_entry.id   AF-A0A2A7RZB9-F1
#
_cell.length_a   1.000
_cell.length_b   1.000
_cell.length_c   1.000
_cell.angle_alpha   90.00
_cell.angle_beta   90.00
_cell.angle_gamma   90.00
#
_symmetry.space_group_name_H-M   'P 1'
#
loop_
_entity.id
_entity.type
_entity.pdbx_description
1 polymer ?
#
loop_
_entity_poly.entity_id
_entity_poly.type
_entity_poly.pdbx_seq_one_letter_code
_entity_poly.pdbx_strand_id
1 'polypeptide(L)'
;MQYENYQTVVALKGDGPTFHDAELVGIEHRPADRELLLRFARVDGTTGIFRFVGVVSQRIVDFVEQNVVSRLLISPTYNFSATEVEQWSRWMDSRDDFQATVDRKLIDQRLADFVAGRKALFVLEPSCGAGVAVVCDSIFLGLAPEA
;
A
#
# COMPACT_ATOMS: atom_id res chain seq x y z
N MET A 1 -4.56 7.59 -20.45
CA MET A 1 -4.89 6.15 -20.51
C MET A 1 -6.02 5.90 -19.51
N GLN A 2 -7.19 5.48 -19.98
CA GLN A 2 -8.32 5.10 -19.14
C GLN A 2 -8.09 3.66 -18.68
N TYR A 3 -7.81 3.47 -17.38
CA TYR A 3 -7.71 2.15 -16.77
C TYR A 3 -9.11 1.70 -16.35
N GLU A 4 -9.85 1.07 -17.26
CA GLU A 4 -11.28 0.76 -17.07
C GLU A 4 -11.59 -0.42 -16.12
N ASN A 5 -10.60 -1.06 -15.49
CA ASN A 5 -10.81 -2.25 -14.66
C ASN A 5 -10.18 -2.14 -13.26
N TYR A 6 -10.52 -1.08 -12.52
CA TYR A 6 -10.15 -0.98 -11.11
C TYR A 6 -11.19 -1.69 -10.24
N GLN A 7 -10.75 -2.69 -9.48
CA GLN A 7 -11.56 -3.31 -8.43
C GLN A 7 -11.07 -2.83 -7.07
N THR A 8 -12.00 -2.56 -6.16
CA THR A 8 -11.63 -2.31 -4.76
C THR A 8 -10.93 -3.56 -4.21
N VAL A 9 -9.79 -3.40 -3.54
CA VAL A 9 -9.02 -4.55 -2.99
C VAL A 9 -9.83 -5.35 -1.95
N VAL A 10 -10.79 -4.70 -1.29
CA VAL A 10 -11.76 -5.31 -0.37
C VAL A 10 -12.71 -6.29 -1.09
N ALA A 11 -12.91 -6.12 -2.40
CA ALA A 11 -13.81 -6.93 -3.22
C ALA A 11 -13.11 -8.13 -3.91
N LEU A 12 -11.80 -8.30 -3.72
CA LEU A 12 -11.08 -9.45 -4.26
C LEU A 12 -11.55 -10.72 -3.53
N LYS A 13 -12.27 -11.60 -4.24
CA LYS A 13 -12.73 -12.90 -3.73
C LYS A 13 -11.68 -13.99 -4.00
N GLY A 14 -11.56 -14.98 -3.12
CA GLY A 14 -10.59 -16.08 -3.24
C GLY A 14 -9.17 -15.67 -2.80
N ASP A 15 -8.15 -16.39 -3.26
CA ASP A 15 -6.74 -16.13 -2.90
C ASP A 15 -6.17 -14.82 -3.49
N GLY A 16 -6.94 -14.13 -4.33
CA GLY A 16 -6.54 -12.88 -4.99
C GLY A 16 -5.32 -13.05 -5.93
N PRO A 17 -4.94 -12.00 -6.66
CA PRO A 17 -3.70 -12.00 -7.43
C PRO A 17 -2.50 -11.93 -6.48
N THR A 18 -1.55 -12.85 -6.65
CA THR A 18 -0.27 -12.80 -5.92
C THR A 18 0.66 -11.73 -6.50
N PHE A 19 1.41 -11.11 -5.59
CA PHE A 19 2.49 -10.16 -5.87
C PHE A 19 3.83 -10.62 -5.30
N HIS A 20 3.94 -11.85 -4.78
CA HIS A 20 5.25 -12.41 -4.42
C HIS A 20 6.14 -12.43 -5.66
N ASP A 21 7.39 -11.99 -5.53
CA ASP A 21 8.37 -11.79 -6.61
C ASP A 21 7.95 -10.78 -7.69
N ALA A 22 6.86 -10.02 -7.50
CA ALA A 22 6.58 -8.89 -8.35
C ALA A 22 7.57 -7.75 -8.07
N GLU A 23 7.90 -6.97 -9.10
CA GLU A 23 8.80 -5.83 -8.97
C GLU A 23 8.00 -4.52 -8.97
N LEU A 24 8.22 -3.66 -7.98
CA LEU A 24 7.74 -2.28 -8.02
C LEU A 24 8.55 -1.50 -9.06
N VAL A 25 7.94 -1.20 -10.21
CA VAL A 25 8.60 -0.57 -11.36
C VAL A 25 8.20 0.89 -11.56
N GLY A 26 7.21 1.39 -10.83
CA GLY A 26 6.77 2.77 -10.99
C GLY A 26 6.00 3.32 -9.80
N ILE A 27 6.26 4.60 -9.52
CA ILE A 27 5.60 5.40 -8.50
C ILE A 27 5.11 6.68 -9.17
N GLU A 28 3.83 6.98 -9.04
CA GLU A 28 3.26 8.24 -9.47
C GLU A 28 2.58 8.94 -8.29
N HIS A 29 3.16 10.06 -7.85
CA HIS A 29 2.67 10.83 -6.71
C HIS A 29 1.89 12.06 -7.20
N ARG A 30 0.60 12.12 -6.85
CA ARG A 30 -0.32 13.20 -7.24
C ARG A 30 -0.88 13.88 -5.98
N PRO A 31 -0.11 14.77 -5.33
CA PRO A 31 -0.49 15.35 -4.05
C PRO A 31 -1.73 16.26 -4.13
N ALA A 32 -1.93 16.95 -5.25
CA ALA A 32 -3.10 17.82 -5.45
C ALA A 32 -4.42 17.03 -5.40
N ASP A 33 -4.41 15.79 -5.91
CA ASP A 33 -5.57 14.89 -5.91
C ASP A 33 -5.62 13.98 -4.68
N ARG A 34 -4.59 14.05 -3.82
CA ARG A 34 -4.34 13.10 -2.73
C ARG A 34 -4.32 11.65 -3.25
N GLU A 35 -3.63 11.43 -4.36
CA GLU A 35 -3.49 10.13 -4.99
C GLU A 35 -2.03 9.66 -5.04
N LEU A 36 -1.87 8.35 -4.95
CA LEU A 36 -0.64 7.64 -5.23
C LEU A 36 -0.96 6.49 -6.16
N LEU A 37 -0.09 6.21 -7.13
CA LEU A 37 -0.15 5.00 -7.93
C LEU A 37 1.16 4.24 -7.79
N LEU A 38 1.06 2.94 -7.55
CA LEU A 38 2.18 2.01 -7.52
C LEU A 38 1.98 0.97 -8.63
N ARG A 39 2.98 0.81 -9.49
CA ARG A 39 2.96 -0.11 -10.62
C ARG A 39 3.92 -1.27 -10.37
N PHE A 40 3.43 -2.47 -10.55
CA PHE A 40 4.15 -3.71 -10.32
C PHE A 40 4.21 -4.55 -11.59
N ALA A 41 5.42 -4.96 -11.99
CA ALA A 41 5.61 -6.01 -12.99
C ALA A 41 5.50 -7.37 -12.27
N ARG A 42 4.56 -8.23 -12.69
CA ARG A 42 4.27 -9.50 -12.02
C ARG A 42 4.92 -10.66 -12.78
N VAL A 43 5.25 -11.73 -12.06
CA VAL A 43 5.87 -12.95 -12.62
C VAL A 43 5.03 -13.64 -13.70
N ASP A 44 3.72 -13.39 -13.73
CA ASP A 44 2.81 -13.92 -14.74
C ASP A 44 2.76 -13.09 -16.04
N GLY A 45 3.65 -12.10 -16.20
CA GLY A 45 3.69 -11.22 -17.36
C GLY A 45 2.56 -10.20 -17.40
N THR A 46 1.91 -9.94 -16.26
CA THR A 46 0.90 -8.87 -16.14
C THR A 46 1.45 -7.69 -15.34
N THR A 47 0.90 -6.51 -15.59
CA THR A 47 1.15 -5.33 -14.76
C THR A 47 0.00 -5.13 -13.78
N GLY A 48 0.33 -5.11 -12.49
CA GLY A 48 -0.59 -4.70 -11.43
C GLY A 48 -0.43 -3.22 -11.10
N ILE A 49 -1.54 -2.48 -10.98
CA ILE A 49 -1.53 -1.07 -10.61
C ILE A 49 -2.41 -0.89 -9.38
N PHE A 50 -1.79 -0.54 -8.25
CA PHE A 50 -2.52 -0.07 -7.08
C PHE A 50 -2.70 1.44 -7.18
N ARG A 51 -3.95 1.90 -7.13
CA ARG A 51 -4.33 3.31 -7.02
C ARG A 51 -4.89 3.57 -5.63
N PHE A 52 -4.24 4.48 -4.92
CA PHE A 52 -4.61 4.93 -3.58
C PHE A 52 -5.32 6.29 -3.72
N VAL A 53 -6.51 6.41 -3.14
CA VAL A 53 -7.32 7.64 -3.19
C VAL A 53 -7.50 8.19 -1.78
N GLY A 54 -7.43 9.52 -1.64
CA GLY A 54 -7.55 10.16 -0.34
C GLY A 54 -6.38 9.82 0.58
N VAL A 55 -5.16 9.76 0.04
CA VAL A 55 -3.94 9.50 0.80
C VAL A 55 -3.87 10.47 1.98
N VAL A 56 -3.58 9.91 3.17
CA VAL A 56 -3.47 10.62 4.45
C VAL A 56 -2.00 10.67 4.88
N SER A 57 -1.29 9.55 4.78
CA SER A 57 0.13 9.44 5.04
C SER A 57 0.72 8.35 4.14
N GLN A 58 1.96 8.55 3.70
CA GLN A 58 2.70 7.57 2.92
C GLN A 58 4.19 7.70 3.22
N ARG A 59 4.91 6.58 3.17
CA ARG A 59 6.36 6.55 3.14
C ARG A 59 6.82 5.46 2.17
N ILE A 60 7.78 5.83 1.32
CA ILE A 60 8.49 4.93 0.39
C ILE A 60 9.97 5.19 0.62
N VAL A 61 10.76 4.14 0.83
CA VAL A 61 12.22 4.22 1.00
C VAL A 61 12.89 3.16 0.12
N ASP A 62 14.17 3.36 -0.18
CA ASP A 62 15.04 2.38 -0.84
C ASP A 62 14.51 1.87 -2.19
N PHE A 63 13.90 2.77 -2.98
CA PHE A 63 13.57 2.50 -4.37
C PHE A 63 14.84 2.49 -5.22
N VAL A 64 15.32 1.29 -5.54
CA VAL A 64 16.64 1.04 -6.16
C VAL A 64 16.48 0.26 -7.47
N GLU A 65 17.57 -0.26 -8.04
CA GLU A 65 17.56 -0.99 -9.31
C GLU A 65 16.67 -2.25 -9.30
N GLN A 66 16.49 -2.89 -8.14
CA GLN A 66 15.59 -4.02 -7.95
C GLN A 66 14.67 -3.79 -6.76
N ASN A 67 13.35 -3.84 -6.95
CA ASN A 67 12.35 -3.59 -5.91
C ASN A 67 11.37 -4.76 -5.78
N VAL A 68 11.88 -5.90 -5.34
CA VAL A 68 11.15 -7.17 -5.33
C VAL A 68 10.29 -7.29 -4.08
N VAL A 69 9.00 -7.55 -4.30
CA VAL A 69 8.00 -7.74 -3.25
C VAL A 69 8.17 -9.12 -2.60
N SER A 70 8.27 -9.14 -1.27
CA SER A 70 8.07 -10.37 -0.50
C SER A 70 6.58 -10.59 -0.26
N ARG A 71 5.91 -9.59 0.32
CA ARG A 71 4.47 -9.65 0.59
C ARG A 71 3.82 -8.28 0.59
N LEU A 72 2.52 -8.27 0.29
CA LEU A 72 1.64 -7.11 0.45
C LEU A 72 0.66 -7.38 1.59
N LEU A 73 0.59 -6.48 2.56
CA LEU A 73 -0.38 -6.52 3.66
C LEU A 73 -1.39 -5.39 3.44
N ILE A 74 -2.67 -5.73 3.30
CA ILE A 74 -3.70 -4.76 2.92
C ILE A 74 -4.95 -4.96 3.78
N SER A 75 -5.38 -3.93 4.52
CA SER A 75 -6.62 -4.00 5.28
C SER A 75 -7.86 -3.89 4.37
N PRO A 76 -8.99 -4.55 4.69
CA PRO A 76 -9.21 -5.42 5.84
C PRO A 76 -8.84 -6.88 5.58
N THR A 77 -8.37 -7.24 4.38
CA THR A 77 -7.98 -8.62 4.05
C THR A 77 -6.90 -9.15 5.00
N TYR A 78 -5.96 -8.29 5.38
CA TYR A 78 -5.03 -8.51 6.46
C TYR A 78 -5.50 -7.81 7.74
N ASN A 79 -5.67 -8.59 8.81
CA ASN A 79 -6.04 -8.09 10.13
C ASN A 79 -4.81 -7.60 10.89
N PHE A 80 -4.48 -6.32 10.74
CA PHE A 80 -3.40 -5.70 11.51
C PHE A 80 -3.72 -5.66 13.00
N SER A 81 -2.74 -6.04 13.84
CA SER A 81 -2.77 -5.82 15.28
C SER A 81 -2.51 -4.35 15.63
N ALA A 82 -2.88 -3.95 16.86
CA ALA A 82 -2.58 -2.60 17.36
C ALA A 82 -1.08 -2.28 17.34
N THR A 83 -0.23 -3.26 17.66
CA THR A 83 1.22 -3.11 17.65
C THR A 83 1.74 -2.87 16.23
N GLU A 84 1.22 -3.57 15.23
CA GLU A 84 1.62 -3.37 13.83
C GLU A 84 1.14 -2.01 13.31
N VAL A 85 -0.10 -1.62 13.62
CA VAL A 85 -0.59 -0.28 13.25
C VAL A 85 0.27 0.80 13.89
N GLU A 86 0.66 0.65 15.15
CA GLU A 86 1.58 1.59 15.82
C GLU A 86 2.93 1.65 15.14
N GLN A 87 3.54 0.50 14.87
CA GLN A 87 4.83 0.40 14.19
C GLN A 87 4.80 1.09 12.82
N TRP A 88 3.83 0.76 11.97
CA TRP A 88 3.72 1.34 10.63
C TRP A 88 3.38 2.84 10.67
N SER A 89 2.48 3.24 11.59
CA SER A 89 2.16 4.66 11.81
C SER A 89 3.40 5.46 12.17
N ARG A 90 4.16 4.97 13.16
CA ARG A 90 5.41 5.61 13.59
C ARG A 90 6.42 5.66 12.45
N TRP A 91 6.59 4.55 11.73
CA TRP A 91 7.56 4.47 10.64
C TRP A 91 7.24 5.45 9.50
N MET A 92 5.97 5.55 9.07
CA MET A 92 5.56 6.49 8.01
C MET A 92 5.79 7.96 8.40
N ASP A 93 5.44 8.30 9.64
CA ASP A 93 5.45 9.68 10.11
C ASP A 93 6.84 10.12 10.64
N SER A 94 7.79 9.20 10.75
CA SER A 94 9.19 9.49 11.10
C SER A 94 10.02 9.97 9.91
N ARG A 95 11.14 10.62 10.21
CA ARG A 95 12.21 11.03 9.29
C ARG A 95 13.55 10.54 9.86
N ASP A 96 14.62 10.68 9.09
CA ASP A 96 15.93 10.11 9.49
C ASP A 96 16.49 10.76 10.76
N ASP A 97 16.11 12.00 11.05
CA ASP A 97 16.48 12.79 12.22
C ASP A 97 15.35 12.92 13.26
N PHE A 98 14.18 12.32 13.02
CA PHE A 98 13.00 12.50 13.86
C PHE A 98 12.17 11.22 13.98
N GLN A 99 11.94 10.79 15.22
CA GLN A 99 11.05 9.68 15.51
C GLN A 99 9.67 10.20 15.92
N ALA A 100 8.65 9.86 15.13
CA ALA A 100 7.28 10.26 15.42
C ALA A 100 6.75 9.56 16.68
N THR A 101 6.01 10.31 17.49
CA THR A 101 5.20 9.74 18.57
C THR A 101 3.80 9.51 18.05
N VAL A 102 3.21 8.35 18.36
CA VAL A 102 1.85 8.01 17.96
C VAL A 102 1.03 7.75 19.21
N ASP A 103 -0.03 8.54 19.41
CA ASP A 103 -0.94 8.39 20.54
C ASP A 103 -1.82 7.13 20.37
N ARG A 104 -2.05 6.42 21.48
CA ARG A 104 -2.91 5.23 21.54
C ARG A 104 -4.31 5.51 21.00
N LYS A 105 -4.88 6.70 21.27
CA LYS A 105 -6.20 7.07 20.75
C LYS A 105 -6.26 7.07 19.21
N LEU A 106 -5.17 7.50 18.56
CA LEU A 106 -5.07 7.48 17.10
C LEU A 106 -4.95 6.05 16.57
N ILE A 107 -4.22 5.18 17.27
CA ILE A 107 -4.11 3.75 16.92
C ILE A 107 -5.47 3.06 16.98
N ASP A 108 -6.20 3.25 18.08
CA ASP A 108 -7.52 2.63 18.27
C ASP A 108 -8.52 3.15 17.21
N GLN A 109 -8.46 4.44 16.86
CA GLN A 109 -9.26 5.02 15.79
C GLN A 109 -8.91 4.42 14.41
N ARG A 110 -7.61 4.29 14.09
CA ARG A 110 -7.15 3.71 12.82
C ARG A 110 -7.59 2.26 12.68
N LEU A 111 -7.45 1.46 13.74
CA LEU A 111 -7.95 0.08 13.76
C LEU A 111 -9.46 0.01 13.49
N ALA A 112 -10.24 0.85 14.18
CA ALA A 112 -11.68 0.91 13.96
C ALA A 112 -12.04 1.35 12.54
N ASP A 113 -11.26 2.25 11.94
CA ASP A 113 -11.45 2.71 10.56
C ASP A 113 -11.11 1.62 9.53
N PHE A 114 -10.04 0.85 9.75
CA PHE A 114 -9.64 -0.26 8.87
C PHE A 114 -10.67 -1.38 8.90
N VAL A 115 -11.13 -1.77 10.09
CA VAL A 115 -12.18 -2.80 10.25
C VAL A 115 -13.50 -2.36 9.61
N ALA A 116 -13.84 -1.07 9.73
CA ALA A 116 -15.06 -0.52 9.13
C ALA A 116 -14.91 -0.15 7.64
N GLY A 117 -13.73 -0.33 7.05
CA GLY A 117 -13.45 0.05 5.66
C GLY A 117 -13.53 1.56 5.37
N ARG A 118 -13.44 2.41 6.40
CA ARG A 118 -13.41 3.89 6.25
C ARG A 118 -12.03 4.40 5.81
N LYS A 119 -11.00 3.63 6.12
CA LYS A 119 -9.61 3.84 5.71
C LYS A 119 -9.02 2.49 5.33
N ALA A 120 -7.90 2.54 4.64
CA ALA A 120 -7.09 1.37 4.36
C ALA A 120 -5.61 1.63 4.66
N LEU A 121 -4.95 0.62 5.22
CA LEU A 121 -3.49 0.52 5.31
C LEU A 121 -3.00 -0.50 4.28
N PHE A 122 -2.02 -0.07 3.49
CA PHE A 122 -1.24 -0.90 2.58
C PHE A 122 0.21 -0.90 3.03
N VAL A 123 0.83 -2.08 3.08
CA VAL A 123 2.25 -2.25 3.35
C VAL A 123 2.85 -3.17 2.29
N LEU A 124 3.95 -2.73 1.69
CA LEU A 124 4.85 -3.57 0.89
C LEU A 124 6.06 -3.89 1.76
N GLU A 125 6.22 -5.17 2.07
CA GLU A 125 7.46 -5.66 2.64
C GLU A 125 8.36 -6.22 1.53
N PRO A 126 9.55 -5.65 1.33
CA PRO A 126 10.44 -6.04 0.25
C PRO A 126 11.20 -7.33 0.59
N SER A 127 11.41 -8.17 -0.41
CA SER A 127 12.52 -9.12 -0.44
C SER A 127 13.84 -8.38 -0.72
N CYS A 128 13.78 -7.34 -1.57
CA CYS A 128 14.89 -6.45 -1.91
C CYS A 128 14.34 -5.08 -2.32
N GLY A 129 15.07 -3.99 -1.99
CA GLY A 129 14.73 -2.63 -2.41
C GLY A 129 13.56 -2.03 -1.65
N ALA A 130 12.57 -1.50 -2.39
CA ALA A 130 11.62 -0.54 -1.85
C ALA A 130 10.70 -1.06 -0.73
N GLY A 131 10.75 -0.42 0.44
CA GLY A 131 9.74 -0.56 1.49
C GLY A 131 8.65 0.51 1.34
N VAL A 132 7.37 0.12 1.45
CA VAL A 132 6.24 1.05 1.28
C VAL A 132 5.20 0.88 2.36
N ALA A 133 4.67 1.99 2.89
CA ALA A 133 3.42 1.99 3.65
C ALA A 133 2.56 3.20 3.26
N VAL A 134 1.26 2.98 3.15
CA VAL A 134 0.28 4.00 2.71
C VAL A 134 -1.00 3.87 3.54
N VAL A 135 -1.46 4.98 4.11
CA VAL A 135 -2.80 5.13 4.69
C VAL A 135 -3.63 6.02 3.79
N CYS A 136 -4.79 5.54 3.36
CA CYS A 136 -5.67 6.24 2.43
C CYS A 136 -7.15 5.92 2.70
N ASP A 137 -8.04 6.55 1.95
CA ASP A 137 -9.49 6.29 2.06
C ASP A 137 -9.88 5.01 1.33
N SER A 138 -9.26 4.73 0.18
CA SER A 138 -9.60 3.57 -0.64
C SER A 138 -8.42 3.13 -1.51
N ILE A 139 -8.34 1.82 -1.74
CA ILE A 139 -7.34 1.20 -2.60
C ILE A 139 -8.06 0.44 -3.71
N PHE A 140 -7.62 0.69 -4.94
CA PHE A 140 -8.09 0.00 -6.13
C PHE A 140 -6.95 -0.73 -6.80
N LEU A 141 -7.21 -1.94 -7.29
CA LEU A 141 -6.28 -2.72 -8.08
C LEU A 141 -6.79 -2.83 -9.52
N GLY A 142 -5.95 -2.45 -10.47
CA GLY A 142 -6.12 -2.75 -11.88
C GLY A 142 -5.07 -3.76 -12.34
N LEU A 143 -5.48 -4.73 -13.16
CA LEU A 143 -4.58 -5.66 -13.83
C LEU A 143 -4.63 -5.40 -15.34
N ALA A 144 -3.47 -5.32 -15.97
CA ALA A 144 -3.32 -5.18 -17.41
C ALA A 144 -2.27 -6.17 -17.93
N PRO A 145 -2.35 -6.61 -19.20
CA PRO A 145 -1.21 -7.26 -19.85
C PRO A 145 0.04 -6.37 -19.79
N GLU A 146 1.22 -6.98 -19.72
CA GLU A 146 2.48 -6.25 -19.91
C GLU A 146 2.49 -5.59 -21.30
N ALA A 147 2.93 -4.33 -21.35
CA ALA A 147 2.89 -3.48 -22.54
C ALA A 147 4.14 -3.64 -23.41
#